data_AF-A0A4R7BWQ1-F1
#
_entry.id   AF-A0A4R7BWQ1-F1
#
_cell.length_a   1.000
_cell.length_b   1.000
_cell.length_c   1.000
_cell.angle_alpha   90.00
_cell.angle_beta   90.00
_cell.angle_gamma   90.00
#
_symmetry.space_group_name_H-M   'P 1'
#
loop_
_entity.id
_entity.type
_entity.pdbx_description
1 polymer ?
#
loop_
_entity_poly.entity_id
_entity_poly.type
_entity_poly.pdbx_seq_one_letter_code
_entity_poly.pdbx_strand_id
1 'polypeptide(L)'
;MLTVVTPPAGSRLTTLERARALLGFAAGQDAVAERCIDLASALAVDWCRRPFALTTYRETFPISPGDGVLLARGPVTTFTSVVQGETTLDPAEYAYDAELGRLYRQDAAGYLWRWWGPLTVTYSAGYTLPADTGTWTLPPPVERAAILLAGAALTAADRDPLVRSETVEGVGSTTWWVPGSSGLPSPEAESLLQPYRRVA
;
A
#
# COMPACT_ATOMS: atom_id res chain seq x y z
N MET A 1 6.49 0.73 19.95
CA MET A 1 7.66 1.02 19.09
C MET A 1 7.62 0.07 17.91
N LEU A 2 7.58 0.60 16.69
CA LEU A 2 7.55 -0.20 15.46
C LEU A 2 8.93 -0.16 14.80
N THR A 3 9.44 -1.32 14.39
CA THR A 3 10.72 -1.48 13.70
C THR A 3 10.55 -2.40 12.50
N VAL A 4 11.28 -2.13 11.41
CA VAL A 4 11.33 -3.00 10.23
C VAL A 4 12.41 -4.05 10.46
N VAL A 5 12.05 -5.33 10.39
CA VAL A 5 12.98 -6.46 10.52
C VAL A 5 13.50 -6.84 9.14
N THR A 6 12.59 -6.99 8.18
CA THR A 6 12.90 -7.34 6.80
C THR A 6 12.21 -6.34 5.87
N PRO A 7 12.98 -5.49 5.14
CA PRO A 7 12.41 -4.55 4.18
C PRO A 7 11.82 -5.29 2.96
N PRO A 8 10.89 -4.66 2.22
CA PRO A 8 10.34 -5.26 1.01
C PRO A 8 11.39 -5.32 -0.11
N ALA A 9 11.23 -6.29 -1.03
CA ALA A 9 12.09 -6.42 -2.21
C ALA A 9 11.92 -5.26 -3.21
N GLY A 10 10.76 -4.61 -3.21
CA GLY A 10 10.47 -3.44 -4.02
C GLY A 10 9.23 -2.69 -3.52
N SER A 11 8.98 -1.52 -4.11
CA SER A 11 7.84 -0.66 -3.78
C SER A 11 6.90 -0.38 -4.95
N ARG A 12 7.21 -0.92 -6.15
CA ARG A 12 6.44 -0.70 -7.37
C ARG A 12 5.12 -1.47 -7.32
N LEU A 13 3.99 -0.75 -7.41
CA LEU A 13 2.65 -1.35 -7.35
C LEU A 13 2.22 -2.03 -8.66
N THR A 14 3.03 -1.94 -9.70
CA THR A 14 2.83 -2.61 -11.00
C THR A 14 4.18 -2.87 -11.67
N THR A 15 4.18 -3.59 -12.79
CA THR A 15 5.36 -3.83 -13.62
C THR A 15 5.30 -3.03 -14.91
N LEU A 16 6.46 -2.81 -15.54
CA LEU A 16 6.57 -2.12 -16.83
C LEU A 16 5.72 -2.81 -17.90
N GLU A 17 5.75 -4.14 -17.98
CA GLU A 17 4.99 -4.92 -18.95
C GLU A 17 3.47 -4.75 -18.79
N ARG A 18 2.99 -4.76 -17.54
CA ARG A 18 1.56 -4.61 -17.22
C ARG A 18 1.08 -3.19 -17.49
N ALA A 19 1.89 -2.20 -17.12
CA ALA A 19 1.61 -0.80 -17.47
C ALA A 19 1.59 -0.61 -18.99
N ARG A 20 2.52 -1.21 -19.73
CA ARG A 20 2.54 -1.15 -21.20
C ARG A 20 1.31 -1.79 -21.83
N ALA A 21 0.89 -2.95 -21.34
CA ALA A 21 -0.29 -3.65 -21.85
C ALA A 21 -1.57 -2.81 -21.73
N LEU A 22 -1.68 -1.95 -20.70
CA LEU A 22 -2.85 -1.12 -20.47
C LEU A 22 -2.75 0.29 -21.07
N LEU A 23 -1.56 0.89 -21.08
CA LEU A 23 -1.35 2.27 -21.54
C LEU A 23 -0.89 2.38 -23.01
N GLY A 24 -0.36 1.30 -23.59
CA GLY A 24 0.05 1.25 -24.99
C GLY A 24 1.24 2.15 -25.38
N PHE A 25 2.09 2.54 -24.42
CA PHE A 25 3.27 3.37 -24.72
C PHE A 25 4.37 2.60 -25.47
N ALA A 26 5.21 3.33 -26.20
CA ALA A 26 6.24 2.74 -27.06
C ALA A 26 7.40 2.15 -26.24
N ALA A 27 8.01 1.07 -26.74
CA ALA A 27 9.15 0.40 -26.09
C ALA A 27 10.41 1.29 -25.93
N GLY A 28 10.48 2.42 -26.62
CA GLY A 28 11.56 3.40 -26.45
C GLY A 28 11.42 4.28 -25.20
N GLN A 29 10.29 4.22 -24.49
CA GLN A 29 9.98 5.09 -23.34
C GLN A 29 10.16 4.40 -21.98
N ASP A 30 10.79 3.23 -21.96
CA ASP A 30 10.87 2.36 -20.78
C ASP A 30 11.47 3.03 -19.55
N ALA A 31 12.60 3.73 -19.73
CA ALA A 31 13.25 4.46 -18.64
C ALA A 31 12.42 5.64 -18.09
N VAL A 32 11.50 6.19 -18.89
CA VAL A 32 10.56 7.23 -18.42
C VAL A 32 9.38 6.56 -17.72
N ALA A 33 8.83 5.50 -18.31
CA ALA A 33 7.73 4.72 -17.74
C ALA A 33 8.09 4.15 -16.37
N GLU A 34 9.30 3.63 -16.17
CA GLU A 34 9.77 3.15 -14.87
C GLU A 34 9.77 4.26 -13.81
N ARG A 35 10.27 5.45 -14.14
CA ARG A 35 10.25 6.62 -13.25
C ARG A 35 8.82 7.07 -12.92
N CYS A 36 7.93 7.03 -13.91
CA CYS A 36 6.51 7.33 -13.70
C CYS A 36 5.83 6.29 -12.81
N ILE A 37 6.19 5.00 -12.92
CA ILE A 37 5.70 3.94 -12.03
C ILE A 37 6.20 4.13 -10.59
N ASP A 38 7.47 4.52 -10.42
CA ASP A 38 8.04 4.82 -9.10
C ASP A 38 7.31 5.99 -8.43
N LEU A 39 7.11 7.09 -9.17
CA LEU A 39 6.36 8.25 -8.70
C LEU A 39 4.91 7.89 -8.37
N ALA A 40 4.22 7.17 -9.26
CA ALA A 40 2.84 6.75 -9.07
C ALA A 40 2.66 5.87 -7.84
N SER A 41 3.59 4.94 -7.63
CA SER A 41 3.59 4.04 -6.46
C SER A 41 3.81 4.83 -5.17
N ALA A 42 4.73 5.80 -5.16
CA ALA A 42 4.96 6.68 -4.02
C ALA A 42 3.75 7.55 -3.69
N LEU A 43 3.10 8.14 -4.71
CA LEU A 43 1.90 8.95 -4.56
C LEU A 43 0.73 8.14 -3.99
N ALA A 44 0.54 6.90 -4.45
CA ALA A 44 -0.51 6.03 -3.93
C ALA A 44 -0.27 5.67 -2.45
N VAL A 45 0.99 5.40 -2.07
CA VAL A 45 1.37 5.11 -0.67
C VAL A 45 1.16 6.33 0.22
N ASP A 46 1.55 7.52 -0.23
CA ASP A 46 1.36 8.78 0.51
C ASP A 46 -0.13 9.12 0.68
N TRP A 47 -0.91 9.03 -0.40
CA TRP A 47 -2.35 9.25 -0.37
C TRP A 47 -3.07 8.32 0.62
N CYS A 48 -2.75 7.02 0.57
CA CYS A 48 -3.32 6.02 1.47
C CYS A 48 -2.76 6.07 2.90
N ARG A 49 -1.67 6.84 3.12
CA ARG A 49 -0.89 6.91 4.36
C ARG A 49 -0.44 5.54 4.87
N ARG A 50 -0.06 4.67 3.93
CA ARG A 50 0.23 3.28 4.23
C ARG A 50 1.09 2.61 3.15
N PRO A 51 2.14 1.86 3.53
CA PRO A 51 2.87 1.01 2.59
C PRO A 51 2.04 -0.23 2.20
N PHE A 52 2.09 -0.58 0.92
CA PHE A 52 1.43 -1.78 0.38
C PHE A 52 2.36 -2.99 0.30
N ALA A 53 3.67 -2.78 0.13
CA ALA A 53 4.63 -3.87 -0.03
C ALA A 53 4.72 -4.75 1.24
N LEU A 54 4.79 -6.07 1.04
CA LEU A 54 4.96 -7.03 2.13
C LEU A 54 6.27 -6.77 2.88
N THR A 55 6.16 -6.51 4.17
CA THR A 55 7.30 -6.17 5.04
C THR A 55 7.14 -6.88 6.36
N THR A 56 8.24 -7.39 6.91
CA THR A 56 8.24 -7.97 8.26
C THR A 56 8.56 -6.89 9.28
N TYR A 57 7.64 -6.70 10.22
CA TYR A 57 7.74 -5.72 11.29
C TYR A 57 7.93 -6.40 12.63
N ARG A 58 8.59 -5.69 13.55
CA ARG A 58 8.59 -5.98 14.98
C ARG A 58 8.00 -4.78 15.69
N GLU A 59 6.91 -5.01 16.41
CA GLU A 59 6.21 -4.02 17.20
C GLU A 59 6.26 -4.38 18.69
N THR A 60 6.83 -3.49 19.49
CA THR A 60 6.95 -3.64 20.94
C THR A 60 6.01 -2.66 21.64
N PHE A 61 5.11 -3.18 22.46
CA PHE A 61 4.22 -2.46 23.35
C PHE A 61 4.78 -2.56 24.77
N PRO A 62 5.37 -1.47 25.33
CA PRO A 62 5.92 -1.51 26.68
C PRO A 62 4.85 -1.72 27.75
N ILE A 63 3.65 -1.21 27.48
CA ILE A 63 2.44 -1.42 28.27
C ILE A 63 1.38 -1.90 27.28
N SER A 64 0.82 -3.07 27.54
CA SER A 64 -0.23 -3.63 26.68
C SER A 64 -1.60 -3.05 27.08
N PRO A 65 -2.27 -2.28 26.20
CA PRO A 65 -3.55 -1.66 26.54
C PRO A 65 -4.68 -2.69 26.52
N GLY A 66 -5.18 -3.05 27.71
CA GLY A 66 -6.47 -3.73 27.87
C GLY A 66 -6.61 -5.06 27.11
N ASP A 67 -7.77 -5.24 26.49
CA ASP A 67 -8.24 -6.54 25.98
C ASP A 67 -7.62 -6.90 24.62
N GLY A 68 -6.95 -5.98 23.94
CA GLY A 68 -6.31 -6.24 22.64
C GLY A 68 -5.42 -5.11 22.16
N VAL A 69 -4.43 -5.42 21.34
CA VAL A 69 -3.49 -4.43 20.77
C VAL A 69 -3.78 -4.20 19.30
N LEU A 70 -3.82 -2.93 18.87
CA LEU A 70 -3.95 -2.58 17.46
C LEU A 70 -2.57 -2.57 16.82
N LEU A 71 -2.37 -3.38 15.80
CA LEU A 71 -1.09 -3.42 15.08
C LEU A 71 -0.97 -2.20 14.15
N ALA A 72 0.18 -1.56 14.16
CA ALA A 72 0.38 -0.33 13.40
C ALA A 72 0.37 -0.54 11.87
N ARG A 73 0.51 -1.78 11.41
CA ARG A 73 0.59 -2.16 9.99
C ARG A 73 -0.32 -3.36 9.73
N GLY A 74 -1.07 -3.29 8.63
CA GLY A 74 -1.92 -4.36 8.14
C GLY A 74 -1.99 -4.34 6.61
N PRO A 75 -2.74 -5.24 5.95
CA PRO A 75 -3.25 -6.46 6.56
C PRO A 75 -2.07 -7.36 6.94
N VAL A 76 -2.21 -8.06 8.07
CA VAL A 76 -1.20 -9.03 8.53
C VAL A 76 -1.42 -10.34 7.78
N THR A 77 -0.35 -10.91 7.25
CA THR A 77 -0.37 -12.18 6.53
C THR A 77 0.04 -13.34 7.44
N THR A 78 1.12 -13.15 8.20
CA THR A 78 1.67 -14.18 9.09
C THR A 78 2.24 -13.56 10.36
N PHE A 79 2.10 -14.28 11.47
CA PHE A 79 2.80 -13.99 12.72
C PHE A 79 4.03 -14.88 12.79
N THR A 80 5.21 -14.27 12.98
CA THR A 80 6.46 -14.99 13.16
C THR A 80 6.70 -15.32 14.63
N SER A 81 6.39 -14.37 15.52
CA SER A 81 6.43 -14.60 16.97
C SER A 81 5.57 -13.59 17.70
N VAL A 82 4.95 -14.03 18.79
CA VAL A 82 4.26 -13.19 19.76
C VAL A 82 4.88 -13.49 21.11
N VAL A 83 5.53 -12.50 21.71
CA VAL A 83 6.29 -12.66 22.96
C VAL A 83 5.70 -11.74 24.02
N GLN A 84 5.26 -12.31 25.13
CA GLN A 84 4.80 -11.56 26.29
C GLN A 84 5.80 -11.68 27.43
N GLY A 85 6.41 -10.56 27.83
CA GLY A 85 7.54 -10.57 28.73
C GLY A 85 8.71 -11.35 28.11
N GLU A 86 9.01 -12.51 28.68
CA GLU A 86 10.06 -13.42 28.20
C GLU A 86 9.50 -14.70 27.56
N THR A 87 8.18 -14.87 27.58
CA THR A 87 7.51 -16.08 27.09
C THR A 87 7.01 -15.88 25.67
N THR A 88 7.48 -16.72 24.74
CA THR A 88 6.87 -16.84 23.42
C THR A 88 5.57 -17.60 23.54
N LEU A 89 4.48 -17.01 23.06
CA LEU A 89 3.15 -17.59 23.07
C LEU A 89 2.93 -18.53 21.88
N ASP A 90 2.17 -19.59 22.11
CA ASP A 90 1.70 -20.49 21.05
C ASP A 90 0.62 -19.80 20.21
N PRO A 91 0.50 -20.08 18.89
CA PRO A 91 -0.60 -19.61 18.06
C PRO A 91 -2.01 -19.86 18.61
N ALA A 92 -2.21 -20.88 19.45
CA ALA A 92 -3.49 -21.11 20.13
C ALA A 92 -3.81 -20.06 21.21
N GLU A 93 -2.81 -19.37 21.76
CA GLU A 93 -2.94 -18.42 22.88
C GLU A 93 -3.19 -16.97 22.42
N TYR A 94 -3.34 -16.74 21.12
CA TYR A 94 -3.72 -15.43 20.59
C TYR A 94 -4.64 -15.56 19.38
N ALA A 95 -5.50 -14.57 19.19
CA ALA A 95 -6.37 -14.45 18.03
C ALA A 95 -6.17 -13.08 17.38
N TYR A 96 -6.07 -13.08 16.05
CA TYR A 96 -5.99 -11.85 15.27
C TYR A 96 -7.28 -11.62 14.50
N ASP A 97 -7.92 -10.49 14.77
CA ASP A 97 -9.04 -9.99 14.00
C ASP A 97 -8.49 -9.14 12.86
N ALA A 98 -8.55 -9.68 11.64
CA ALA A 98 -8.03 -9.03 10.45
C ALA A 98 -8.86 -7.82 10.01
N GLU A 99 -10.14 -7.76 10.38
CA GLU A 99 -11.04 -6.66 10.04
C GLU A 99 -10.75 -5.45 10.94
N LEU A 100 -10.60 -5.69 12.24
CA LEU A 100 -10.27 -4.64 13.20
C LEU A 100 -8.77 -4.33 13.28
N GLY A 101 -7.91 -5.20 12.75
CA GLY A 101 -6.45 -5.10 12.87
C GLY A 101 -5.94 -5.32 14.29
N ARG A 102 -6.72 -6.02 15.13
CA ARG A 102 -6.47 -6.19 16.56
C ARG A 102 -6.00 -7.60 16.88
N LEU A 103 -4.95 -7.66 17.69
CA LEU A 103 -4.44 -8.90 18.27
C LEU A 103 -4.95 -9.03 19.71
N TYR A 104 -5.75 -10.05 19.93
CA TYR A 104 -6.29 -10.45 21.22
C TYR A 104 -5.48 -11.58 21.80
N ARG A 105 -5.38 -11.60 23.12
CA ARG A 105 -4.94 -12.81 23.80
C ARG A 105 -6.14 -13.70 24.04
N GLN A 106 -5.94 -15.00 23.93
CA GLN A 106 -6.94 -15.98 24.31
C GLN A 106 -6.31 -17.16 25.05
N ASP A 107 -7.14 -17.97 25.68
CA ASP A 107 -6.73 -19.30 26.16
C ASP A 107 -7.00 -20.38 25.10
N ALA A 108 -6.59 -21.62 25.39
CA ALA A 108 -6.83 -22.77 24.51
C ALA A 108 -8.32 -23.08 24.28
N ALA A 109 -9.22 -22.54 25.10
CA ALA A 109 -10.67 -22.67 24.93
C ALA A 109 -11.28 -21.50 24.13
N GLY A 110 -10.47 -20.51 23.73
CA GLY A 110 -10.88 -19.35 22.94
C GLY A 110 -11.48 -18.21 23.74
N TYR A 111 -11.40 -18.24 25.08
CA TYR A 111 -11.83 -17.08 25.88
C TYR A 111 -10.80 -15.97 25.76
N LEU A 112 -11.27 -14.74 25.60
CA LEU A 112 -10.40 -13.56 25.52
C LEU A 112 -9.87 -13.21 26.91
N TRP A 113 -8.57 -12.96 26.96
CA TRP A 113 -7.86 -12.59 28.19
C TRP A 113 -7.18 -11.24 28.00
N ARG A 114 -7.02 -10.52 29.11
CA ARG A 114 -6.29 -9.25 29.10
C ARG A 114 -4.80 -9.49 28.86
N TRP A 115 -4.18 -8.65 28.05
CA TRP A 115 -2.73 -8.61 27.96
C TRP A 115 -2.12 -8.10 29.28
N TRP A 116 -1.06 -8.74 29.75
CA TRP A 116 -0.26 -8.26 30.88
C TRP A 116 1.20 -8.04 30.48
N GLY A 117 1.84 -7.05 31.08
CA GLY A 117 3.25 -6.74 30.83
C GLY A 117 3.55 -6.25 29.41
N PRO A 118 4.84 -6.23 29.04
CA PRO A 118 5.28 -5.83 27.71
C PRO A 118 4.99 -6.93 26.68
N LEU A 119 4.60 -6.52 25.49
CA LEU A 119 4.28 -7.41 24.37
C LEU A 119 5.16 -7.05 23.18
N THR A 120 5.81 -8.04 22.58
CA THR A 120 6.56 -7.89 21.33
C THR A 120 5.98 -8.82 20.29
N VAL A 121 5.51 -8.25 19.19
CA VAL A 121 4.90 -8.98 18.08
C VAL A 121 5.80 -8.82 16.86
N THR A 122 6.25 -9.93 16.29
CA THR A 122 6.93 -9.95 14.99
C THR A 122 5.99 -10.56 13.96
N TYR A 123 5.65 -9.82 12.93
CA TYR A 123 4.63 -10.19 11.96
C TYR A 123 4.93 -9.62 10.57
N SER A 124 4.45 -10.30 9.54
CA SER A 124 4.52 -9.81 8.15
C SER A 124 3.20 -9.16 7.77
N ALA A 125 3.28 -7.95 7.21
CA ALA A 125 2.10 -7.20 6.78
C ALA A 125 2.30 -6.50 5.45
N GLY A 126 1.22 -6.38 4.69
CA GLY A 126 1.21 -5.86 3.32
C GLY A 126 0.78 -6.92 2.32
N TYR A 127 1.10 -6.66 1.05
CA TYR A 127 0.74 -7.48 -0.09
C TYR A 127 2.02 -7.85 -0.85
N THR A 128 2.02 -9.06 -1.41
CA THR A 128 2.99 -9.42 -2.45
C THR A 128 2.67 -8.61 -3.71
N LEU A 129 3.68 -7.92 -4.23
CA LEU A 129 3.57 -7.01 -5.37
C LEU A 129 3.67 -7.78 -6.69
N PRO A 130 3.16 -7.22 -7.81
CA PRO A 130 3.25 -7.86 -9.13
C PRO A 130 4.67 -8.15 -9.63
N ALA A 131 5.67 -7.42 -9.09
CA ALA A 131 7.09 -7.65 -9.40
C ALA A 131 7.72 -8.75 -8.52
N ASP A 132 7.06 -9.20 -7.46
CA ASP A 132 7.57 -10.23 -6.56
C ASP A 132 7.42 -11.61 -7.20
N THR A 133 8.34 -12.53 -6.87
CA THR A 133 8.28 -13.90 -7.35
C THR A 133 7.11 -14.67 -6.72
N GLY A 134 6.19 -15.19 -7.54
CA GLY A 134 5.08 -16.03 -7.11
C GLY A 134 3.70 -15.39 -7.34
N THR A 135 2.70 -15.87 -6.58
CA THR A 135 1.34 -15.31 -6.65
C THR A 135 1.28 -13.99 -5.89
N TRP A 136 0.99 -12.90 -6.60
CA TRP A 136 0.79 -11.59 -5.98
C TRP A 136 -0.61 -11.47 -5.38
N THR A 137 -0.72 -10.71 -4.29
CA THR A 137 -1.95 -10.53 -3.51
C THR A 137 -2.42 -9.08 -3.49
N LEU A 138 -1.72 -8.20 -4.19
CA LEU A 138 -2.08 -6.79 -4.32
C LEU A 138 -3.50 -6.67 -4.92
N PRO A 139 -4.40 -5.89 -4.30
CA PRO A 139 -5.75 -5.71 -4.82
C PRO A 139 -5.72 -5.09 -6.22
N PRO A 140 -6.48 -5.64 -7.20
CA PRO A 140 -6.53 -5.10 -8.56
C PRO A 140 -6.88 -3.60 -8.66
N PRO A 141 -7.76 -3.02 -7.81
CA PRO A 141 -8.01 -1.58 -7.79
C PRO A 141 -6.77 -0.73 -7.47
N VAL A 142 -5.90 -1.20 -6.57
CA VAL A 142 -4.68 -0.49 -6.17
C VAL A 142 -3.66 -0.49 -7.32
N GLU A 143 -3.50 -1.64 -7.98
CA GLU A 143 -2.66 -1.73 -9.18
C GLU A 143 -3.18 -0.82 -10.29
N ARG A 144 -4.50 -0.86 -10.58
CA ARG A 144 -5.10 -0.01 -11.61
C ARG A 144 -4.90 1.47 -11.32
N ALA A 145 -5.07 1.89 -10.06
CA ALA A 145 -4.81 3.28 -9.66
C ALA A 145 -3.36 3.69 -9.91
N ALA A 146 -2.38 2.83 -9.59
CA ALA A 146 -0.98 3.10 -9.88
C ALA A 146 -0.70 3.23 -11.38
N ILE A 147 -1.32 2.39 -12.22
CA ILE A 147 -1.18 2.47 -13.68
C ILE A 147 -1.80 3.77 -14.23
N LEU A 148 -2.97 4.17 -13.74
CA LEU A 148 -3.60 5.44 -14.13
C LEU A 148 -2.75 6.65 -13.75
N LEU A 149 -2.16 6.65 -12.55
CA LEU A 149 -1.25 7.70 -12.10
C LEU A 149 0.05 7.72 -12.92
N ALA A 150 0.61 6.56 -13.26
CA ALA A 150 1.78 6.47 -14.12
C ALA A 150 1.48 6.99 -15.54
N GLY A 151 0.31 6.67 -16.10
CA GLY A 151 -0.15 7.20 -17.39
C GLY A 151 -0.36 8.72 -17.37
N ALA A 152 -0.92 9.26 -16.29
CA ALA A 152 -1.03 10.70 -16.11
C ALA A 152 0.35 11.38 -16.04
N ALA A 153 1.32 10.77 -15.35
CA ALA A 153 2.69 11.28 -15.30
C ALA A 153 3.42 11.18 -16.65
N LEU A 154 3.20 10.10 -17.40
CA LEU A 154 3.78 9.88 -18.74
C LEU A 154 3.28 10.93 -19.74
N THR A 155 1.97 11.14 -19.80
CA THR A 155 1.37 12.14 -20.69
C THR A 155 1.77 13.57 -20.30
N ALA A 156 1.97 13.84 -19.02
CA ALA A 156 2.47 15.13 -18.55
C ALA A 156 3.94 15.38 -18.94
N ALA A 157 4.75 14.33 -19.13
CA ALA A 157 6.15 14.45 -19.49
C ALA A 157 6.38 14.88 -20.95
N ASP A 158 5.42 14.60 -21.84
CA ASP A 158 5.53 14.87 -23.28
C ASP A 158 4.95 16.26 -23.68
N ARG A 159 4.29 16.96 -22.75
CA ARG A 159 3.59 18.23 -23.01
C ARG A 159 4.10 19.39 -22.16
N ASP A 160 3.79 20.61 -22.58
CA ASP A 160 4.00 21.80 -21.75
C ASP A 160 3.01 21.78 -20.56
N PRO A 161 3.49 21.76 -19.31
CA PRO A 161 2.63 21.70 -18.12
C PRO A 161 1.78 22.96 -17.91
N LEU A 162 2.10 24.09 -18.54
CA LEU A 162 1.37 25.35 -18.39
C LEU A 162 0.22 25.51 -19.40
N VAL A 163 0.16 24.66 -20.42
CA VAL A 163 -0.86 24.73 -21.47
C VAL A 163 -2.14 24.01 -21.02
N ARG A 164 -3.22 24.79 -20.85
CA ARG A 164 -4.54 24.27 -20.43
C ARG A 164 -5.46 23.90 -21.60
N SER A 165 -5.43 24.67 -22.67
CA SER A 165 -6.27 24.47 -23.85
C SER A 165 -5.50 24.86 -25.09
N GLU A 166 -5.60 24.01 -26.11
CA GLU A 166 -5.05 24.27 -27.43
C GLU A 166 -6.19 24.23 -28.45
N THR A 167 -6.26 25.25 -29.30
CA THR A 167 -7.24 25.31 -30.38
C THR A 167 -6.49 25.57 -31.67
N VAL A 168 -6.66 24.66 -32.62
CA VAL A 168 -6.10 24.77 -33.97
C VAL A 168 -7.27 24.94 -34.93
N GLU A 169 -7.35 26.11 -35.54
CA GLU A 169 -8.43 26.48 -36.44
C GLU A 169 -8.55 25.48 -37.61
N GLY A 170 -9.76 24.97 -37.85
CA GLY A 170 -10.04 23.99 -38.91
C GLY A 170 -9.65 22.53 -38.59
N VAL A 171 -9.00 22.25 -37.46
CA VAL A 171 -8.58 20.89 -37.07
C VAL A 171 -9.30 20.40 -35.83
N GLY A 172 -9.34 21.21 -34.76
CA GLY A 172 -10.00 20.83 -33.51
C GLY A 172 -9.57 21.65 -32.30
N SER A 173 -10.19 21.37 -31.15
CA SER A 173 -9.84 21.95 -29.86
C SER A 173 -9.65 20.83 -28.83
N THR A 174 -8.56 20.92 -28.07
CA THR A 174 -8.20 19.99 -27.00
C THR A 174 -8.11 20.76 -25.69
N THR A 175 -8.89 20.33 -24.69
CA THR A 175 -8.82 20.89 -23.34
C THR A 175 -8.30 19.84 -22.38
N TRP A 176 -7.27 20.20 -21.63
CA TRP A 176 -6.65 19.30 -20.66
C TRP A 176 -7.28 19.45 -19.29
N TRP A 177 -7.47 18.31 -18.61
CA TRP A 177 -7.83 18.31 -17.21
C TRP A 177 -6.67 18.85 -16.37
N VAL A 178 -6.97 19.82 -15.50
CA VAL A 178 -6.06 20.35 -14.50
C VAL A 178 -6.60 19.90 -13.14
N PRO A 179 -5.85 19.08 -12.38
CA PRO A 179 -6.25 18.68 -11.04
C PRO A 179 -6.49 19.91 -10.15
N GLY A 180 -7.47 19.83 -9.26
CA GLY A 180 -7.66 20.84 -8.22
C GLY A 180 -6.48 20.90 -7.23
N SER A 181 -6.49 21.86 -6.32
CA SER A 181 -5.42 22.05 -5.32
C SER A 181 -5.32 20.93 -4.27
N SER A 182 -6.28 20.00 -4.23
CA SER A 182 -6.31 18.86 -3.32
C SER A 182 -6.75 17.60 -4.04
N GLY A 183 -6.00 16.51 -3.90
CA GLY A 183 -6.38 15.19 -4.45
C GLY A 183 -5.29 14.58 -5.31
N LEU A 184 -5.56 13.39 -5.83
CA LEU A 184 -4.68 12.75 -6.79
C LEU A 184 -4.89 13.34 -8.20
N PRO A 185 -3.89 13.29 -9.09
CA PRO A 185 -4.02 13.77 -10.47
C PRO A 185 -5.16 13.10 -11.27
N SER A 186 -5.53 11.87 -10.90
CA SER A 186 -6.61 11.11 -11.52
C SER A 186 -7.77 10.89 -10.53
N PRO A 187 -8.98 11.42 -10.81
CA PRO A 187 -10.17 11.20 -9.97
C PRO A 187 -10.58 9.73 -9.88
N GLU A 188 -10.34 8.95 -10.95
CA GLU A 188 -10.58 7.50 -10.96
C GLU A 188 -9.61 6.80 -10.01
N ALA A 189 -8.31 7.15 -10.06
CA ALA A 189 -7.32 6.60 -9.14
C ALA A 189 -7.66 6.94 -7.68
N GLU A 190 -8.16 8.14 -7.42
CA GLU A 190 -8.64 8.54 -6.09
C GLU A 190 -9.79 7.67 -5.60
N SER A 191 -10.82 7.47 -6.44
CA SER A 191 -11.99 6.64 -6.10
C SER A 191 -11.59 5.18 -5.82
N LEU A 192 -10.63 4.64 -6.59
CA LEU A 192 -10.12 3.27 -6.40
C LEU A 192 -9.30 3.12 -5.11
N LEU A 193 -8.58 4.16 -4.70
CA LEU A 193 -7.73 4.15 -3.51
C LEU A 193 -8.46 4.53 -2.22
N GLN A 194 -9.61 5.20 -2.32
CA GLN A 194 -10.39 5.67 -1.18
C GLN A 194 -10.66 4.60 -0.10
N PRO A 195 -11.04 3.34 -0.45
CA PRO A 195 -11.26 2.29 0.56
C PRO A 195 -10.01 1.86 1.32
N TYR A 196 -8.81 2.11 0.77
CA TYR A 196 -7.53 1.71 1.33
C TYR A 196 -6.86 2.81 2.14
N ARG A 197 -7.45 4.01 2.16
CA ARG A 197 -6.92 5.18 2.84
C ARG A 197 -7.12 5.06 4.34
N ARG A 198 -6.04 5.24 5.10
CA ARG A 198 -6.13 5.39 6.55
C ARG A 198 -6.58 6.81 6.89
N VAL A 199 -7.79 6.90 7.46
CA VAL A 199 -8.28 8.12 8.08
C VAL A 199 -7.55 8.27 9.41
N ALA A 200 -6.91 9.43 9.59
CA ALA A 200 -6.26 9.79 10.85
C ALA A 200 -7.30 10.23 11.87
#